data_AF-A0A259NEP8-F1
#
_entry.id   AF-A0A259NEP8-F1
#
_cell.length_a   1.000
_cell.length_b   1.000
_cell.length_c   1.000
_cell.angle_alpha   90.00
_cell.angle_beta   90.00
_cell.angle_gamma   90.00
#
_symmetry.space_group_name_H-M   'P 1'
#
loop_
_entity.id
_entity.type
_entity.pdbx_description
1 polymer ?
#
loop_
_entity_poly.entity_id
_entity_poly.type
_entity_poly.pdbx_seq_one_letter_code
_entity_poly.pdbx_strand_id
1 'polypeptide(L)'
;AVNALLRYGLDISNNWPLELQWYLFAAAVMLAAPYTLKRNEHVRVDLIYSQLSDRGRIYIDLFGLILFLMPACILFSWLSWTTLFYPSWIVSEHSLNAGGLLRYPIKFVVPFGFFMLSLQGISEIIKRLGMHLDYEKPMQ
;
A
#
# COMPACT_ATOMS: atom_id res chain seq x y z
N ALA A 1 -19.24 23.14 -4.15
CA ALA A 1 -20.34 24.12 -4.10
C ALA A 1 -20.97 24.22 -2.71
N VAL A 2 -21.52 23.13 -2.16
CA VAL A 2 -22.23 23.12 -0.85
C VAL A 2 -21.35 23.59 0.32
N ASN A 3 -20.10 23.16 0.41
CA ASN A 3 -19.19 23.57 1.50
C ASN A 3 -18.83 25.07 1.46
N ALA A 4 -18.77 25.67 0.26
CA ALA A 4 -18.53 27.11 0.12
C ALA A 4 -19.76 27.92 0.52
N LEU A 5 -20.96 27.44 0.19
CA LEU A 5 -22.22 28.10 0.54
C LEU A 5 -22.49 28.11 2.06
N LEU A 6 -22.13 27.03 2.75
CA LEU A 6 -22.19 26.92 4.21
C LEU A 6 -21.16 27.82 4.91
N ARG A 7 -19.94 27.91 4.37
CA ARG A 7 -18.85 28.69 4.97
C ARG A 7 -19.04 30.20 4.82
N TYR A 8 -19.58 30.65 3.69
CA TYR A 8 -19.81 32.08 3.43
C TYR A 8 -21.24 32.54 3.76
N GLY A 9 -22.21 31.62 3.86
CA GLY A 9 -23.61 31.96 4.13
C GLY A 9 -24.09 31.68 5.55
N LEU A 10 -23.46 30.77 6.30
CA LEU A 10 -23.94 30.30 7.61
C LEU A 10 -22.90 30.32 8.73
N ASP A 11 -21.66 30.80 8.50
CA ASP A 11 -20.54 30.82 9.47
C ASP A 11 -20.18 29.46 10.13
N ILE A 12 -20.73 28.36 9.63
CA ILE A 12 -20.41 27.00 10.08
C ILE A 12 -19.17 26.53 9.32
N SER A 13 -17.99 26.82 9.86
CA SER A 13 -16.71 26.38 9.31
C SER A 13 -16.33 24.97 9.77
N ASN A 14 -17.04 23.95 9.31
CA ASN A 14 -16.75 22.56 9.70
C ASN A 14 -15.92 21.83 8.63
N ASN A 15 -14.66 21.50 8.93
CA ASN A 15 -13.69 21.01 7.93
C ASN A 15 -13.54 19.48 7.91
N TRP A 16 -14.19 18.75 8.81
CA TRP A 16 -14.10 17.29 8.89
C TRP A 16 -14.48 16.54 7.59
N PRO A 17 -15.45 16.97 6.75
CA PRO A 17 -15.80 16.21 5.55
C PRO A 17 -14.66 16.21 4.53
N LEU A 18 -13.91 17.32 4.46
CA LEU A 18 -12.75 17.45 3.59
C LEU A 18 -11.58 16.59 4.08
N GLU A 19 -11.36 16.54 5.40
CA GLU A 19 -10.36 15.63 5.98
C GLU A 19 -10.72 14.17 5.76
N LEU A 20 -12.00 13.81 5.93
CA LEU A 20 -12.47 12.45 5.70
C LEU A 20 -12.23 12.02 4.26
N GLN A 21 -12.45 12.90 3.27
CA GLN A 21 -12.17 12.58 1.87
C GLN A 21 -10.71 12.13 1.68
N TRP A 22 -9.76 12.83 2.30
CA TRP A 22 -8.34 12.51 2.19
C TRP A 22 -8.00 11.21 2.91
N TYR A 23 -8.65 10.95 4.04
CA TYR A 23 -8.48 9.69 4.78
C TYR A 23 -9.00 8.50 3.97
N LEU A 24 -10.19 8.63 3.39
CA LEU A 24 -10.78 7.59 2.55
C LEU A 24 -9.93 7.35 1.29
N PHE A 25 -9.41 8.40 0.67
CA PHE A 25 -8.53 8.26 -0.50
C PHE A 25 -7.24 7.52 -0.14
N ALA A 26 -6.54 7.95 0.93
CA ALA A 26 -5.32 7.29 1.38
C ALA A 26 -5.57 5.84 1.78
N ALA A 27 -6.69 5.56 2.46
CA ALA A 27 -7.06 4.20 2.81
C ALA A 27 -7.38 3.34 1.58
N ALA A 28 -8.12 3.87 0.62
CA ALA A 28 -8.42 3.18 -0.63
C ALA A 28 -7.13 2.79 -1.37
N VAL A 29 -6.18 3.71 -1.51
CA VAL A 29 -4.90 3.45 -2.19
C VAL A 29 -4.06 2.41 -1.44
N MET A 30 -3.88 2.60 -0.13
CA MET A 30 -3.04 1.69 0.68
C MET A 30 -3.60 0.28 0.75
N LEU A 31 -4.92 0.12 0.83
CA LEU A 31 -5.57 -1.18 0.87
C LEU A 31 -5.72 -1.82 -0.52
N ALA A 32 -5.79 -1.01 -1.59
CA ALA A 32 -5.82 -1.51 -2.96
C ALA A 32 -4.43 -1.98 -3.44
N ALA A 33 -3.33 -1.40 -2.97
CA ALA A 33 -1.98 -1.79 -3.36
C ALA A 33 -1.69 -3.32 -3.30
N PRO A 34 -1.95 -4.04 -2.19
CA PRO A 34 -1.79 -5.50 -2.15
C PRO A 34 -2.71 -6.21 -3.13
N TYR A 35 -3.93 -5.71 -3.37
CA TYR A 35 -4.83 -6.29 -4.35
C TYR A 35 -4.29 -6.16 -5.78
N THR A 36 -3.74 -5.01 -6.15
CA THR A 36 -3.12 -4.78 -7.44
C THR A 36 -1.89 -5.67 -7.64
N LEU A 37 -1.13 -5.95 -6.59
CA LEU A 37 0.00 -6.88 -6.65
C LEU A 37 -0.49 -8.31 -6.90
N LYS A 38 -1.56 -8.73 -6.22
CA LYS A 38 -2.21 -10.03 -6.45
C LYS A 38 -2.69 -10.21 -7.89
N ARG A 39 -3.17 -9.12 -8.52
CA ARG A 39 -3.61 -9.11 -9.92
C ARG A 39 -2.46 -9.04 -10.93
N ASN A 40 -1.22 -8.86 -10.48
CA ASN A 40 -0.06 -8.59 -11.34
C ASN A 40 -0.31 -7.39 -12.29
N GLU A 41 -1.07 -6.40 -11.84
CA GLU A 41 -1.42 -5.16 -12.58
C GLU A 41 -0.45 -4.01 -12.27
N HIS A 42 0.68 -4.31 -11.62
CA HIS A 42 1.76 -3.33 -11.47
C HIS A 42 2.41 -3.08 -12.83
N VAL A 43 2.74 -1.82 -13.09
CA VAL A 43 3.44 -1.42 -14.32
C VAL A 43 4.78 -2.13 -14.36
N ARG A 44 4.91 -3.09 -15.27
CA ARG A 44 6.15 -3.79 -15.57
C ARG A 44 6.85 -3.10 -16.73
N VAL A 45 8.17 -3.21 -16.77
CA VAL A 45 8.93 -2.77 -17.94
C VAL A 45 8.76 -3.82 -19.03
N ASP A 46 7.65 -3.72 -19.77
CA ASP A 46 7.21 -4.73 -20.74
C ASP A 46 8.23 -4.97 -21.86
N LEU A 47 9.04 -3.96 -22.21
CA LEU A 47 10.08 -4.07 -23.24
C LEU A 47 11.13 -5.14 -22.87
N ILE A 48 11.61 -5.13 -21.63
CA ILE A 48 12.61 -6.10 -21.14
C ILE A 48 11.94 -7.47 -20.99
N TYR A 49 10.72 -7.50 -20.46
CA TYR A 49 9.92 -8.71 -20.23
C TYR A 49 9.64 -9.52 -21.51
N SER A 50 9.38 -8.83 -22.62
CA SER A 50 9.05 -9.46 -23.91
C SER A 50 10.20 -10.27 -24.51
N GLN A 51 11.46 -9.94 -24.19
CA GLN A 51 12.65 -10.57 -24.77
C GLN A 51 13.19 -11.74 -23.93
N LEU A 52 12.65 -11.97 -22.74
CA LEU A 52 13.10 -13.01 -21.82
C LEU A 52 12.34 -14.32 -22.04
N SER A 53 13.06 -15.44 -21.90
CA SER A 53 12.45 -16.77 -21.76
C SER A 53 11.66 -16.87 -20.45
N ASP A 54 10.75 -17.84 -20.36
CA ASP A 54 9.92 -18.04 -19.17
C ASP A 54 10.75 -18.20 -17.89
N ARG A 55 11.91 -18.87 -17.97
CA ARG A 55 12.87 -18.98 -16.87
C ARG A 55 13.46 -17.62 -16.46
N GLY A 56 13.87 -16.81 -17.43
CA GLY A 56 14.43 -15.47 -17.18
C GLY A 56 13.43 -14.53 -16.50
N ARG A 57 12.15 -14.61 -16.90
CA ARG A 57 11.06 -13.86 -16.27
C ARG A 57 10.88 -14.22 -14.80
N ILE A 58 10.89 -15.51 -14.47
CA ILE A 58 10.77 -15.99 -13.08
C ILE A 58 11.92 -15.44 -12.22
N TYR A 59 13.16 -15.50 -12.71
CA TYR A 59 14.32 -14.99 -11.95
C TYR A 59 14.26 -13.48 -11.71
N ILE A 60 13.91 -12.71 -12.74
CA ILE A 60 13.81 -11.25 -12.61
C ILE A 60 12.69 -10.85 -11.65
N ASP A 61 11.53 -11.49 -11.72
CA ASP A 61 10.47 -11.24 -10.75
C ASP A 61 10.89 -11.63 -9.33
N LEU A 62 11.54 -12.80 -9.15
CA LEU A 62 11.98 -13.26 -7.84
C LEU A 62 12.99 -12.28 -7.23
N PHE A 63 13.95 -11.83 -8.04
CA PHE A 63 14.93 -10.82 -7.66
C PHE A 63 14.26 -9.48 -7.31
N GLY A 64 13.32 -9.03 -8.14
CA GLY A 64 12.52 -7.83 -7.91
C GLY A 64 11.76 -7.87 -6.58
N LEU A 65 11.08 -8.98 -6.33
CA LEU A 65 10.28 -9.19 -5.13
C LEU A 65 11.17 -9.28 -3.88
N ILE A 66 12.23 -10.07 -3.91
CA ILE A 66 13.07 -10.33 -2.73
C ILE A 66 13.99 -9.16 -2.39
N LEU A 67 14.61 -8.52 -3.40
CA LEU A 67 15.64 -7.51 -3.16
C LEU A 67 15.05 -6.10 -3.03
N PHE A 68 13.95 -5.80 -3.71
CA PHE A 68 13.39 -4.45 -3.73
C PHE A 68 12.06 -4.38 -2.98
N LEU A 69 11.07 -5.17 -3.37
CA LEU A 69 9.73 -5.05 -2.80
C LEU A 69 9.71 -5.43 -1.31
N MET A 70 10.22 -6.61 -0.96
CA MET A 70 10.15 -7.15 0.40
C MET A 70 10.88 -6.27 1.43
N PRO A 71 12.14 -5.85 1.21
CA PRO A 71 12.85 -5.03 2.17
C PRO A 71 12.19 -3.66 2.33
N ALA A 72 11.76 -3.05 1.22
CA ALA A 72 11.04 -1.77 1.26
C ALA A 72 9.72 -1.88 2.04
N CYS A 73 8.89 -2.89 1.76
CA CYS A 73 7.59 -3.05 2.43
C CYS A 73 7.75 -3.34 3.92
N ILE A 74 8.70 -4.20 4.31
CA ILE A 74 8.99 -4.50 5.72
C ILE A 74 9.50 -3.24 6.43
N LEU A 75 10.46 -2.54 5.82
CA LEU A 75 11.05 -1.32 6.37
C LEU A 75 9.98 -0.24 6.56
N PHE A 76 9.13 0.01 5.56
CA PHE A 76 8.06 0.99 5.66
C PHE A 76 6.97 0.58 6.62
N SER A 77 6.62 -0.71 6.70
CA SER A 77 5.68 -1.20 7.73
C SER A 77 6.21 -0.92 9.14
N TRP A 78 7.50 -1.15 9.39
CA TRP A 78 8.12 -0.90 10.69
C TRP A 78 8.26 0.59 11.02
N LEU A 79 8.80 1.38 10.08
CA LEU A 79 8.96 2.83 10.25
C LEU A 79 7.62 3.51 10.46
N SER A 80 6.62 3.23 9.63
CA SER A 80 5.30 3.86 9.78
C SER A 80 4.60 3.44 11.07
N TRP A 81 4.81 2.21 11.56
CA TRP A 81 4.34 1.81 12.89
C TRP A 81 4.97 2.64 13.99
N THR A 82 6.30 2.67 14.03
CA THR A 82 7.09 3.26 15.14
C THR A 82 7.08 4.79 15.14
N THR A 83 7.07 5.42 13.97
CA THR A 83 7.22 6.88 13.83
C THR A 83 5.91 7.61 13.54
N LEU A 84 4.92 6.96 12.92
CA LEU A 84 3.65 7.61 12.55
C LEU A 84 2.51 7.19 13.48
N PHE A 85 2.20 5.89 13.51
CA PHE A 85 1.02 5.40 14.23
C PHE A 85 1.20 5.45 15.74
N TYR A 86 2.25 4.81 16.27
CA TYR A 86 2.42 4.64 17.70
C TYR A 86 2.49 5.96 18.50
N PRO A 87 3.25 6.98 18.07
CA PRO A 87 3.27 8.27 18.77
C PRO A 87 1.92 9.00 18.70
N SER A 88 1.23 8.90 17.56
CA SER A 88 -0.09 9.51 17.34
C SER A 88 -1.17 8.88 18.22
N TRP A 89 -1.10 7.56 18.41
CA TRP A 89 -1.99 6.81 19.29
C TRP A 89 -1.83 7.23 20.76
N ILE A 90 -0.58 7.33 21.25
CA ILE A 90 -0.29 7.69 22.65
C ILE A 90 -0.87 9.06 23.01
N VAL A 91 -0.73 10.03 22.11
CA VAL A 91 -1.18 11.41 22.35
C VAL A 91 -2.65 11.61 21.94
N SER A 92 -3.31 10.57 21.43
CA SER A 92 -4.66 10.66 20.84
C SER A 92 -4.76 11.85 19.88
N GLU A 93 -3.86 11.88 18.89
CA GLU A 93 -3.66 13.06 18.06
C GLU A 93 -4.94 13.44 17.29
N HIS A 94 -5.33 14.70 17.41
CA HIS A 94 -6.45 15.31 16.70
C HIS A 94 -5.97 16.29 15.62
N SER A 95 -6.79 16.51 14.59
CA SER A 95 -6.54 17.55 13.62
C SER A 95 -6.76 18.95 14.20
N LEU A 96 -5.90 19.89 13.79
CA LEU A 96 -5.95 21.30 14.22
C LEU A 96 -7.05 22.10 13.50
N ASN A 97 -7.73 21.51 12.52
CA ASN A 97 -8.82 22.17 11.82
C ASN A 97 -10.11 22.19 12.68
N ALA A 98 -10.99 23.15 12.40
CA ALA A 98 -12.30 23.22 13.04
C ALA A 98 -13.12 21.93 12.75
N GLY A 99 -13.51 21.23 13.82
CA GLY A 99 -14.14 19.91 13.76
C GLY A 99 -13.18 18.75 13.44
N GLY A 100 -11.88 18.94 13.65
CA GLY A 100 -10.82 18.02 13.23
C GLY A 100 -10.97 16.57 13.68
N LEU A 101 -10.69 15.64 12.75
CA LEU A 101 -10.78 14.21 13.02
C LEU A 101 -9.59 13.68 13.84
N LEU A 102 -9.79 12.52 14.46
CA LEU A 102 -8.71 11.73 15.03
C LEU A 102 -7.73 11.30 13.92
N ARG A 103 -6.43 11.55 14.11
CA ARG A 103 -5.40 11.27 13.10
C ARG A 103 -4.81 9.87 13.21
N TYR A 104 -4.78 9.29 14.40
CA TYR A 104 -4.18 7.97 14.59
C TYR A 104 -4.83 6.86 13.72
N PRO A 105 -6.16 6.85 13.42
CA PRO A 105 -6.76 5.81 12.58
C PRO A 105 -6.18 5.82 11.16
N ILE A 106 -6.02 7.00 10.55
CA ILE A 106 -5.45 7.06 9.19
C ILE A 106 -3.95 6.76 9.20
N LYS A 107 -3.23 7.18 10.25
CA LYS A 107 -1.81 6.85 10.42
C LYS A 107 -1.57 5.35 10.63
N PHE A 108 -2.56 4.60 11.12
CA PHE A 108 -2.52 3.13 11.19
C PHE A 108 -2.67 2.46 9.82
N VAL A 109 -3.45 3.04 8.92
CA VAL A 109 -3.70 2.44 7.61
C VAL A 109 -2.41 2.30 6.79
N VAL A 110 -1.43 3.20 7.00
CA VAL A 110 -0.13 3.15 6.33
C VAL A 110 0.69 1.89 6.70
N PRO A 111 1.04 1.63 7.98
CA PRO A 111 1.74 0.40 8.36
C PRO A 111 0.94 -0.84 8.01
N PHE A 112 -0.39 -0.80 8.18
CA PHE A 112 -1.26 -1.92 7.86
C PHE A 112 -1.25 -2.25 6.36
N GLY A 113 -1.30 -1.25 5.49
CA GLY A 113 -1.24 -1.45 4.03
C GLY A 113 0.10 -2.04 3.58
N PHE A 114 1.23 -1.53 4.10
CA PHE A 114 2.55 -2.11 3.81
C PHE A 114 2.73 -3.53 4.37
N PHE A 115 2.15 -3.81 5.54
CA PHE A 115 2.10 -5.15 6.10
C PHE A 115 1.30 -6.11 5.20
N MET A 116 0.12 -5.71 4.73
CA MET A 116 -0.65 -6.52 3.78
C MET A 116 0.10 -6.71 2.45
N LEU A 117 0.79 -5.69 1.97
CA LEU A 117 1.58 -5.75 0.75
C LEU A 117 2.77 -6.71 0.88
N SER A 118 3.43 -6.75 2.05
CA SER A 118 4.51 -7.72 2.29
C SER A 118 3.98 -9.15 2.35
N LEU A 119 2.83 -9.41 2.98
CA LEU A 119 2.18 -10.72 2.95
C LEU A 119 1.84 -11.17 1.52
N GLN A 120 1.33 -10.25 0.70
CA GLN A 120 1.07 -10.55 -0.71
C GLN A 120 2.38 -10.79 -1.48
N GLY A 121 3.44 -10.03 -1.20
CA GLY A 121 4.78 -10.24 -1.77
C GLY A 121 5.32 -11.64 -1.47
N ILE A 122 5.17 -12.13 -0.23
CA ILE A 122 5.53 -13.50 0.15
C ILE A 122 4.74 -14.52 -0.65
N SER A 123 3.42 -14.34 -0.80
CA SER A 123 2.59 -15.23 -1.62
C SER A 123 3.07 -15.30 -3.07
N GLU A 124 3.46 -14.16 -3.65
CA GLU A 124 3.96 -14.07 -5.01
C GLU A 124 5.36 -14.70 -5.19
N ILE A 125 6.22 -14.66 -4.17
CA ILE A 125 7.51 -15.36 -4.16
C ILE A 125 7.28 -16.87 -4.14
N ILE A 126 6.42 -17.37 -3.24
CA ILE A 126 6.15 -18.82 -3.11
C ILE A 126 5.62 -19.39 -4.43
N LYS A 127 4.68 -18.71 -5.09
CA LYS A 127 4.14 -19.14 -6.39
C LYS A 127 5.23 -19.23 -7.46
N ARG A 128 6.14 -18.26 -7.51
CA ARG A 128 7.24 -18.23 -8.49
C ARG A 128 8.27 -19.33 -8.25
N LEU A 129 8.56 -19.65 -6.99
CA LEU A 129 9.39 -20.80 -6.63
C LEU A 129 8.74 -22.12 -7.06
N GLY A 130 7.42 -22.27 -6.88
CA GLY A 130 6.67 -23.43 -7.37
C GLY A 130 6.76 -23.59 -8.89
N MET A 131 6.51 -22.51 -9.64
CA MET A 131 6.64 -22.51 -11.10
C MET A 131 8.06 -22.85 -11.58
N HIS A 132 9.09 -22.44 -10.84
CA HIS A 132 10.48 -22.78 -11.16
C HIS A 132 10.74 -24.28 -11.03
N LEU A 133 10.26 -24.89 -9.94
CA LEU A 133 10.44 -26.32 -9.67
C LEU A 133 9.69 -27.22 -10.65
N ASP A 134 8.49 -26.82 -11.07
CA ASP A 134 7.73 -27.56 -12.11
C ASP A 134 8.43 -27.50 -13.48
N TYR A 135 9.18 -26.44 -13.76
CA TYR A 135 9.98 -26.33 -14.98
C TYR A 135 11.20 -27.27 -14.98
N GLU A 136 11.71 -27.66 -13.81
CA GLU A 136 12.84 -28.58 -13.68
C GLU A 136 12.45 -30.05 -13.79
N LYS A 137 11.19 -30.40 -13.51
CA LYS A 137 10.68 -31.75 -13.77
C LYS A 137 10.46 -31.89 -15.29
N PRO A 138 11.24 -32.71 -16.01
CA PRO A 138 10.92 -32.99 -17.40
C PRO A 138 9.51 -33.58 -17.45
N MET A 139 8.65 -33.05 -18.33
CA MET A 139 7.35 -33.67 -18.62
C MET A 139 7.61 -35.11 -19.08
N GLN A 140 7.36 -36.05 -18.16
CA GLN A 140 7.31 -37.48 -18.46
C GLN A 140 6.05 -37.78 -19.28
#